data_AF-A0A926GCG6-F1
#
_entry.id   AF-A0A926GCG6-F1
#
_cell.length_a   1.000
_cell.length_b   1.000
_cell.length_c   1.000
_cell.angle_alpha   90.00
_cell.angle_beta   90.00
_cell.angle_gamma   90.00
#
_symmetry.space_group_name_H-M   'P 1'
#
loop_
_entity.id
_entity.type
_entity.pdbx_description
1 polymer ?
#
loop_
_entity_poly.entity_id
_entity_poly.type
_entity_poly.pdbx_seq_one_letter_code
_entity_poly.pdbx_strand_id
1 'polypeptide(L)' 'MSATPGRIAAALLLPPLGVYLARGPGRDFLIDCILTVLGYLPGMAFALWTVLRPENRPALA' A
#
# COMPACT_ATOMS: atom_id res chain seq x y z
N MET A 1 -6.10 -8.81 10.45
CA MET A 1 -6.95 -7.72 9.91
C MET A 1 -7.32 -8.11 8.49
N SER A 2 -8.60 -8.38 8.24
CA SER A 2 -9.10 -8.80 6.93
C SER A 2 -8.82 -7.69 5.90
N ALA A 3 -8.04 -8.00 4.87
CA ALA A 3 -7.85 -7.10 3.73
C ALA A 3 -9.21 -6.99 3.01
N THR A 4 -9.95 -5.93 3.29
CA THR A 4 -11.25 -5.67 2.66
C THR A 4 -11.05 -5.63 1.15
N PRO A 5 -11.89 -6.31 0.34
CA PRO A 5 -11.78 -6.31 -1.13
C PRO A 5 -11.64 -4.90 -1.74
N GLY A 6 -12.24 -3.89 -1.11
CA GLY A 6 -12.11 -2.48 -1.48
C GLY A 6 -10.70 -1.90 -1.39
N ARG A 7 -9.82 -2.40 -0.50
CA ARG A 7 -8.41 -1.96 -0.42
C ARG A 7 -7.59 -2.46 -1.59
N ILE A 8 -7.89 -3.67 -2.06
CA ILE A 8 -7.23 -4.28 -3.22
C ILE A 8 -7.67 -3.55 -4.50
N ALA A 9 -8.97 -3.26 -4.63
CA ALA A 9 -9.49 -2.45 -5.74
C ALA A 9 -8.91 -1.02 -5.76
N ALA A 10 -8.79 -0.38 -4.59
CA ALA A 10 -8.17 0.94 -4.47
C ALA A 10 -6.68 0.93 -4.84
N ALA A 11 -5.91 -0.08 -4.42
CA ALA A 11 -4.50 -0.24 -4.80
C ALA A 11 -4.30 -0.48 -6.31
N LEU A 12 -5.29 -1.06 -6.99
CA LEU A 12 -5.23 -1.34 -8.42
C LEU A 12 -5.61 -0.13 -9.30
N LEU A 13 -6.52 0.73 -8.83
CA LEU A 13 -7.02 1.89 -9.56
C LEU A 13 -6.22 3.16 -9.26
N LEU A 14 -5.74 3.29 -8.02
CA LEU A 14 -4.94 4.40 -7.55
C LEU A 14 -3.95 3.88 -6.49
N PRO A 15 -2.76 3.39 -6.91
CA PRO A 15 -1.76 2.78 -6.03
C PRO A 15 -1.52 3.54 -4.70
N PRO A 16 -1.33 4.87 -4.72
CA PRO A 16 -1.06 5.61 -3.48
C PRO A 16 -2.26 5.62 -2.53
N LEU A 17 -3.50 5.52 -3.04
CA LEU A 17 -4.68 5.43 -2.19
C LEU A 17 -4.77 4.07 -1.49
N GLY A 18 -4.40 2.99 -2.17
CA GLY A 18 -4.32 1.66 -1.57
C GLY A 18 -3.32 1.60 -0.41
N VAL A 19 -2.14 2.19 -0.60
CA VAL A 19 -1.10 2.29 0.46
C VAL A 19 -1.56 3.18 1.59
N TYR A 20 -2.17 4.33 1.30
CA TYR A 20 -2.73 5.22 2.32
C TYR A 20 -3.80 4.53 3.18
N LEU A 21 -4.68 3.73 2.59
CA LEU A 21 -5.73 3.00 3.33
C LEU A 21 -5.21 1.79 4.11
N ALA A 22 -4.04 1.26 3.74
CA ALA A 22 -3.41 0.12 4.39
C ALA A 22 -2.46 0.54 5.52
N ARG A 23 -1.66 1.59 5.32
CA ARG A 23 -0.62 2.05 6.27
C ARG A 23 -0.80 3.48 6.78
N GLY A 24 -1.77 4.23 6.25
CA GLY A 24 -1.96 5.65 6.59
C GLY A 24 -0.99 6.59 5.85
N PRO A 25 -1.06 7.90 6.16
CA PRO A 25 -0.06 8.87 5.72
C PRO A 25 1.28 8.54 6.37
N GLY A 26 2.29 8.21 5.55
CA GLY A 26 3.61 7.86 6.05
C GLY A 26 4.64 7.70 4.95
N ARG A 27 5.80 7.14 5.31
CA ARG A 27 6.92 6.95 4.39
C ARG A 27 6.54 6.06 3.20
N ASP A 28 5.78 5.00 3.43
CA ASP A 28 5.35 4.08 2.36
C ASP A 28 4.42 4.77 1.36
N PHE A 29 3.53 5.66 1.81
CA PHE A 29 2.66 6.45 0.92
C PHE A 29 3.48 7.40 0.04
N LEU A 30 4.49 8.07 0.60
CA LEU A 30 5.38 8.95 -0.15
C LEU A 30 6.23 8.16 -1.17
N ILE A 31 6.73 7.00 -0.77
CA ILE A 31 7.48 6.10 -1.67
C ILE A 31 6.60 5.67 -2.84
N ASP A 32 5.37 5.22 -2.56
CA ASP A 32 4.41 4.79 -3.58
C ASP A 32 3.99 5.92 -4.52
N CYS A 33 3.85 7.15 -3.99
CA CYS A 33 3.57 8.34 -4.78
C CYS A 33 4.72 8.68 -5.74
N ILE A 34 5.97 8.64 -5.27
CA ILE A 34 7.16 8.87 -6.10
C ILE A 34 7.31 7.77 -7.16
N LEU A 35 7.13 6.51 -6.77
CA LEU A 35 7.18 5.37 -7.68
C LEU A 35 6.12 5.49 -8.77
N THR A 36 4.88 5.85 -8.41
CA THR A 36 3.77 6.02 -9.37
C THR A 36 4.06 7.14 -10.37
N VAL A 37 4.70 8.24 -9.95
CA VAL A 37 5.13 9.34 -10.85
C VAL A 37 6.30 8.93 -11.74
N LEU A 38 7.26 8.14 -11.24
CA LEU A 38 8.38 7.60 -12.04
C LEU A 38 7.95 6.46 -12.97
N GLY A 39 6.85 5.78 -12.65
CA GLY A 39 6.27 4.71 -13.44
C GLY A 39 5.12 4.03 -12.72
N TYR A 40 3.99 3.88 -13.40
CA TYR A 40 2.79 3.25 -12.81
C TYR A 40 3.04 1.81 -12.33
N LEU A 41 3.75 1.01 -13.14
CA LEU A 41 4.08 -0.39 -12.85
C LEU A 41 4.87 -0.59 -11.54
N PRO A 42 6.00 0.10 -11.30
CA PRO A 42 6.75 -0.06 -10.05
C PRO A 42 5.99 0.46 -8.82
N GLY A 43 5.15 1.49 -8.95
CA GLY A 43 4.24 1.91 -7.87
C GLY A 43 3.21 0.84 -7.53
N MET A 44 2.54 0.29 -8.54
CA MET A 44 1.53 -0.77 -8.37
C MET A 44 2.10 -2.02 -7.68
N ALA A 45 3.32 -2.45 -8.02
CA ALA A 45 4.00 -3.56 -7.36
C ALA A 45 4.33 -3.26 -5.89
N PHE A 46 4.81 -2.04 -5.59
CA PHE A 46 5.10 -1.61 -4.23
C PHE A 46 3.84 -1.51 -3.38
N ALA A 47 2.75 -0.95 -3.91
CA ALA A 47 1.45 -0.92 -3.27
C ALA A 47 0.95 -2.33 -2.92
N LEU A 48 1.02 -3.27 -3.87
CA LEU A 48 0.56 -4.64 -3.65
C LEU A 48 1.38 -5.35 -2.57
N TRP A 49 2.70 -5.22 -2.60
CA TRP A 49 3.60 -5.76 -1.58
C TRP A 49 3.31 -5.18 -0.19
N THR A 50 3.01 -3.88 -0.13
CA THR A 50 2.72 -3.14 1.09
C THR A 50 1.38 -3.55 1.71
N VAL A 51 0.35 -3.75 0.88
CA VAL A 51 -1.00 -4.19 1.31
C VAL A 51 -1.00 -5.67 1.70
N LEU A 52 -0.25 -6.52 0.99
CA LEU A 52 -0.18 -7.96 1.24
C LEU A 52 0.75 -8.32 2.41
N ARG A 53 1.72 -7.47 2.76
CA ARG A 53 2.57 -7.71 3.92
C ARG A 53 1.78 -7.49 5.21
N PRO A 54 1.59 -8.52 6.05
CA PRO A 54 1.12 -8.29 7.42
C PRO A 54 2.17 -7.44 8.16
N GLU A 55 1.72 -6.42 8.88
CA GLU A 55 2.58 -5.68 9.80
C GLU A 55 3.07 -6.67 10.86
N ASN A 56 4.39 -6.93 10.89
CA ASN A 56 5.03 -7.69 11.95
C ASN A 56 5.01 -6.85 13.24
N ARG A 57 3.84 -6.71 13.86
CA ARG A 57 3.80 -6.47 15.30
C ARG A 57 4.18 -7.80 15.95
N PRO A 58 5.34 -7.94 16.63
CA PRO A 58 5.46 -9.03 17.59
C PRO A 58 4.24 -8.91 18.51
N ALA A 59 3.50 -10.01 18.70
CA ALA A 59 2.26 -10.07 19.46
C ALA A 59 2.50 -9.90 20.99
N LEU A 60 3.33 -8.93 21.36
CA LEU A 60 3.81 -8.63 22.70
C LEU A 60 3.56 -7.15 22.99
N ALA A 61 2.30 -6.78 23.21
CA ALA A 61 1.89 -5.59 23.96
C ALA A 61 0.44 -5.76 24.43
#